data_AF-A0A2Z5QW54-F1
#
_entry.id   AF-A0A2Z5QW54-F1
#
_cell.length_a   1.000
_cell.length_b   1.000
_cell.length_c   1.000
_cell.angle_alpha   90.00
_cell.angle_beta   90.00
_cell.angle_gamma   90.00
#
_symmetry.space_group_name_H-M   'P 1'
#
loop_
_entity.id
_entity.type
_entity.pdbx_description
1 polymer ?
#
loop_
_entity_poly.entity_id
_entity_poly.type
_entity_poly.pdbx_seq_one_letter_code
_entity_poly.pdbx_strand_id
1 'polypeptide(L)'
;MIGLNNLYEEAIQLFTQQPNLLEAVPVLFASRDVHLDVMEVDEDESIFFYNLDFKNVDTTNIQKYVDFMQKSGLLDFLKHSANRSLVDYAYGVEVGLDSNGRKNRSGKVMEDLLEGQLRAVADFYGYQTMTQATAHRMRQEWQVEVPVDKSERKFDGALFDSHKRRLFSSKQTTMEVEAVN
;
A
#
# COMPACT_ATOMS: atom_id res chain seq x y z
N MET A 1 -11.28 28.57 -3.95
CA MET A 1 -9.89 28.35 -4.39
C MET A 1 -9.90 28.08 -5.89
N ILE A 2 -9.78 29.13 -6.72
CA ILE A 2 -9.65 29.02 -8.18
C ILE A 2 -8.55 30.01 -8.57
N GLY A 3 -7.40 29.51 -9.04
CA GLY A 3 -6.39 30.33 -9.73
C GLY A 3 -5.05 30.60 -9.04
N LEU A 4 -4.62 29.84 -8.03
CA LEU A 4 -3.38 30.13 -7.32
C LEU A 4 -2.29 29.05 -7.52
N ASN A 5 -1.06 29.53 -7.71
CA ASN A 5 0.06 28.79 -8.28
C ASN A 5 0.77 27.81 -7.31
N ASN A 6 0.35 27.71 -6.04
CA ASN A 6 0.89 26.71 -5.12
C ASN A 6 -0.17 26.18 -4.13
N LEU A 7 -0.96 25.20 -4.59
CA LEU A 7 -2.05 24.59 -3.83
C LEU A 7 -1.61 24.02 -2.47
N TYR A 8 -0.39 23.52 -2.40
CA TYR A 8 0.18 22.95 -1.19
C TYR A 8 0.40 24.00 -0.10
N GLU A 9 1.04 25.13 -0.44
CA GLU A 9 1.25 26.24 0.51
C GLU A 9 -0.08 26.82 1.00
N GLU A 10 -1.08 26.90 0.13
CA GLU A 10 -2.41 27.36 0.52
C GLU A 10 -3.12 26.39 1.46
N ALA A 11 -3.02 25.09 1.19
CA ALA A 11 -3.54 24.08 2.10
C ALA A 11 -2.87 24.20 3.48
N ILE A 12 -1.55 24.39 3.52
CA ILE A 12 -0.83 24.64 4.77
C ILE A 12 -1.37 25.86 5.49
N GLN A 13 -1.49 26.99 4.81
CA GLN A 13 -2.00 28.22 5.42
C GLN A 13 -3.43 28.04 5.92
N LEU A 14 -4.31 27.42 5.12
CA LEU A 14 -5.71 27.19 5.45
C LEU A 14 -5.85 26.30 6.71
N PHE A 15 -5.18 25.15 6.72
CA PHE A 15 -5.30 24.20 7.83
C PHE A 15 -4.53 24.65 9.07
N THR A 16 -3.52 25.52 8.93
CA THR A 16 -2.90 26.18 10.09
C THR A 16 -3.86 27.18 10.73
N GLN A 17 -4.61 27.94 9.93
CA GLN A 17 -5.60 28.90 10.42
C GLN A 17 -6.87 28.22 10.94
N GLN A 18 -7.28 27.10 10.32
CA GLN A 18 -8.51 26.38 10.63
C GLN A 18 -8.27 24.87 10.67
N PRO A 19 -7.57 24.35 11.71
CA PRO A 19 -7.24 22.92 11.82
C PRO A 19 -8.45 22.00 11.79
N ASN A 20 -9.59 22.44 12.35
CA ASN A 20 -10.83 21.66 12.40
C ASN A 20 -11.36 21.28 11.00
N LEU A 21 -10.95 21.98 9.93
CA LEU A 21 -11.30 21.57 8.56
C LEU A 21 -10.70 20.22 8.18
N LEU A 22 -9.62 19.78 8.83
CA LEU A 22 -9.03 18.46 8.59
C LEU A 22 -9.97 17.31 9.00
N GLU A 23 -10.92 17.53 9.91
CA GLU A 23 -11.95 16.54 10.27
C GLU A 23 -12.79 16.08 9.07
N ALA A 24 -12.88 16.90 8.00
CA ALA A 24 -13.60 16.56 6.77
C ALA A 24 -12.80 15.64 5.84
N VAL A 25 -11.47 15.53 6.01
CA VAL A 25 -10.59 14.80 5.09
C VAL A 25 -10.92 13.30 5.01
N PRO A 26 -11.17 12.57 6.11
CA PRO A 26 -11.58 11.16 6.03
C PRO A 26 -12.83 10.95 5.16
N VAL A 27 -13.82 11.84 5.26
CA VAL A 27 -15.04 11.78 4.46
C VAL A 27 -14.74 11.94 2.97
N LEU A 28 -13.79 12.82 2.62
CA LEU A 28 -13.32 12.96 1.24
C LEU A 28 -12.60 11.69 0.75
N PHE A 29 -11.99 10.90 1.61
CA PHE A 29 -11.48 9.56 1.24
C PHE A 29 -12.53 8.46 1.26
N ALA A 30 -13.80 8.81 1.50
CA ALA A 30 -14.86 7.85 1.79
C ALA A 30 -14.51 6.88 2.95
N SER A 31 -13.65 7.35 3.86
CA SER A 31 -13.33 6.68 5.11
C SER A 31 -14.29 7.12 6.19
N ARG A 32 -14.77 6.17 6.98
CA ARG A 32 -15.51 6.44 8.23
C ARG A 32 -14.57 6.53 9.43
N ASP A 33 -13.34 6.03 9.28
CA ASP A 33 -12.34 6.03 10.32
C ASP A 33 -11.62 7.38 10.34
N VAL A 34 -11.65 8.01 11.51
CA VAL A 34 -10.99 9.30 11.78
C VAL A 34 -9.53 9.13 12.18
N HIS A 35 -9.09 7.89 12.42
CA HIS A 35 -7.68 7.55 12.61
C HIS A 35 -7.25 6.72 11.41
N LEU A 36 -6.23 7.16 10.70
CA LEU A 36 -5.70 6.45 9.53
C LEU A 36 -4.29 5.96 9.83
N ASP A 37 -4.08 4.64 9.71
CA ASP A 37 -2.75 4.05 9.64
C ASP A 37 -2.30 4.05 8.18
N VAL A 38 -1.28 4.86 7.90
CA VAL A 38 -0.78 5.08 6.55
C VAL A 38 0.54 4.32 6.37
N MET A 39 0.59 3.53 5.30
CA MET A 39 1.82 2.95 4.77
C MET A 39 2.24 3.76 3.57
N GLU A 40 3.47 4.23 3.57
CA GLU A 40 4.10 4.96 2.47
C GLU A 40 5.31 4.19 1.97
N VAL A 41 5.47 4.13 0.65
CA VAL A 41 6.64 3.54 -0.01
C VAL A 41 7.35 4.66 -0.75
N ASP A 42 8.63 4.88 -0.44
CA ASP A 42 9.45 5.91 -1.07
C ASP A 42 10.08 5.39 -2.38
N GLU A 43 10.74 6.27 -3.13
CA GLU A 43 11.37 5.94 -4.41
C GLU A 43 12.46 4.87 -4.31
N ASP A 44 13.09 4.75 -3.14
CA ASP A 44 14.12 3.74 -2.84
C ASP A 44 13.54 2.42 -2.28
N GLU A 45 12.23 2.22 -2.40
CA GLU A 45 11.47 1.07 -1.85
C GLU A 45 11.46 1.00 -0.32
N SER A 46 11.91 2.05 0.39
CA SER A 46 11.77 2.11 1.84
C SER A 46 10.29 2.28 2.25
N ILE A 47 9.90 1.57 3.32
CA ILE A 47 8.53 1.54 3.81
C ILE A 47 8.45 2.31 5.13
N PHE A 48 7.56 3.30 5.17
CA PHE A 48 7.27 4.08 6.38
C PHE A 48 5.84 3.86 6.82
N PHE A 49 5.65 3.80 8.14
CA PHE A 49 4.33 3.73 8.75
C PHE A 49 4.13 4.94 9.65
N TYR A 50 2.97 5.58 9.52
CA TYR A 50 2.58 6.66 10.42
C TYR A 50 1.06 6.71 10.60
N ASN A 51 0.64 7.21 11.75
CA ASN A 51 -0.77 7.41 12.05
C ASN A 51 -1.18 8.88 11.85
N LEU A 52 -2.38 9.11 11.35
CA LEU A 52 -3.03 10.43 11.30
C LEU A 52 -4.32 10.38 12.13
N ASP A 53 -4.42 11.27 13.12
CA ASP A 53 -5.64 11.47 13.91
C ASP A 53 -6.35 12.73 13.41
N PHE A 54 -7.41 12.54 12.64
CA PHE A 54 -8.24 13.65 12.14
C PHE A 54 -9.25 14.15 13.18
N LYS A 55 -9.44 13.44 14.30
CA LYS A 55 -10.30 13.86 15.40
C LYS A 55 -9.56 14.75 16.40
N ASN A 56 -8.31 14.42 16.72
CA ASN A 56 -7.43 15.22 17.57
C ASN A 56 -6.21 15.68 16.76
N VAL A 57 -6.45 16.64 15.87
CA VAL A 57 -5.43 17.16 14.95
C VAL A 57 -4.22 17.69 15.72
N ASP A 58 -3.04 17.19 15.36
CA ASP A 58 -1.76 17.74 15.81
C ASP A 58 -1.49 19.07 15.10
N THR A 59 -1.90 20.17 15.75
CA THR A 59 -1.71 21.53 15.23
C THR A 59 -0.26 21.96 15.15
N THR A 60 0.67 21.25 15.81
CA THR A 60 2.11 21.54 15.71
C THR A 60 2.73 20.94 14.44
N ASN A 61 2.02 20.02 13.78
CA ASN A 61 2.47 19.32 12.59
C ASN A 61 1.36 19.20 11.53
N ILE A 62 0.77 20.34 11.16
CA ILE A 62 -0.21 20.42 10.06
C ILE A 62 0.39 19.89 8.74
N GLN A 63 1.70 20.08 8.56
CA GLN A 63 2.44 19.65 7.38
C GLN A 63 2.22 18.16 7.06
N LYS A 64 2.24 17.31 8.08
CA LYS A 64 2.00 15.87 7.94
C LYS A 64 0.65 15.53 7.29
N TYR A 65 -0.39 16.28 7.63
CA TYR A 65 -1.73 16.05 7.06
C TYR A 65 -1.79 16.52 5.61
N VAL A 66 -1.19 17.66 5.30
CA VAL A 66 -1.16 18.20 3.92
C VAL A 66 -0.29 17.35 3.01
N ASP A 67 0.84 16.83 3.50
CA ASP A 67 1.69 15.88 2.76
C ASP A 67 0.90 14.62 2.40
N PHE A 68 0.15 14.08 3.35
CA PHE A 68 -0.74 12.96 3.08
C PHE A 68 -1.78 13.30 2.01
N MET A 69 -2.44 14.47 2.10
CA MET A 69 -3.43 14.92 1.11
C MET A 69 -2.82 15.16 -0.28
N GLN A 70 -1.56 15.59 -0.36
CA GLN A 70 -0.83 15.77 -1.61
C GLN A 70 -0.45 14.43 -2.22
N LYS A 71 0.19 13.54 -1.45
CA LYS A 71 0.68 12.23 -1.93
C LYS A 71 -0.44 11.29 -2.34
N SER A 72 -1.59 11.37 -1.66
CA SER A 72 -2.80 10.63 -2.01
C SER A 72 -3.54 11.18 -3.24
N GLY A 73 -3.13 12.35 -3.75
CA GLY A 73 -3.78 13.03 -4.88
C GLY A 73 -5.08 13.76 -4.52
N LEU A 74 -5.45 13.86 -3.25
CA LEU A 74 -6.68 14.55 -2.84
C LEU A 74 -6.62 16.05 -3.15
N LEU A 75 -5.47 16.70 -2.93
CA LEU A 75 -5.32 18.12 -3.29
C LEU A 75 -5.54 18.33 -4.80
N ASP A 76 -4.90 17.52 -5.63
CA ASP A 76 -5.06 17.59 -7.09
C ASP A 76 -6.50 17.30 -7.53
N PHE A 77 -7.17 16.34 -6.87
CA PHE A 77 -8.58 16.07 -7.09
C PHE A 77 -9.45 17.29 -6.76
N LEU A 78 -9.24 17.93 -5.61
CA LEU A 78 -9.98 19.11 -5.20
C LEU A 78 -9.77 20.30 -6.15
N LYS A 79 -8.56 20.46 -6.70
CA LYS A 79 -8.25 21.53 -7.65
C LYS A 79 -8.91 21.33 -9.02
N HIS A 80 -8.93 20.11 -9.55
CA HIS A 80 -9.32 19.86 -10.95
C HIS A 80 -10.73 19.29 -11.10
N SER A 81 -11.21 18.50 -10.14
CA SER A 81 -12.40 17.64 -10.29
C SER A 81 -13.57 18.05 -9.41
N ALA A 82 -13.34 18.74 -8.29
CA ALA A 82 -14.42 19.18 -7.38
C ALA A 82 -15.44 20.13 -8.03
N ASN A 83 -15.10 20.77 -9.16
CA ASN A 83 -16.00 21.64 -9.92
C ASN A 83 -17.20 20.89 -10.53
N ARG A 84 -17.16 19.55 -10.65
CA ARG A 84 -18.26 18.76 -11.22
C ARG A 84 -19.36 18.43 -10.21
N SER A 85 -19.00 18.13 -8.96
CA SER A 85 -19.88 18.13 -7.76
C SER A 85 -19.14 17.45 -6.60
N LEU A 86 -18.50 18.22 -5.71
CA LEU A 86 -17.89 17.69 -4.48
C LEU A 86 -18.91 16.92 -3.61
N VAL A 87 -20.18 17.34 -3.70
CA VAL A 87 -21.31 16.75 -2.98
C VAL A 87 -21.54 15.31 -3.44
N ASP A 88 -21.63 15.05 -4.75
CA ASP A 88 -21.85 13.70 -5.27
C ASP A 88 -20.68 12.75 -4.96
N TYR A 89 -19.46 13.30 -4.98
CA TYR A 89 -18.26 12.58 -4.57
C TYR A 89 -18.33 12.19 -3.08
N ALA A 90 -18.64 13.13 -2.18
CA ALA A 90 -18.75 12.88 -0.74
C ALA A 90 -19.91 11.92 -0.39
N TYR A 91 -21.01 11.94 -1.16
CA TYR A 91 -22.12 10.99 -1.01
C TYR A 91 -21.80 9.58 -1.53
N GLY A 92 -20.61 9.36 -2.10
CA GLY A 92 -20.17 8.02 -2.48
C GLY A 92 -20.54 7.62 -3.91
N VAL A 93 -21.18 8.51 -4.67
CA VAL A 93 -21.68 8.20 -6.04
C VAL A 93 -20.51 7.87 -6.97
N GLU A 94 -19.38 8.57 -6.82
CA GLU A 94 -18.20 8.39 -7.69
C GLU A 94 -17.15 7.41 -7.12
N VAL A 95 -17.00 7.32 -5.79
CA VAL A 95 -15.93 6.53 -5.13
C VAL A 95 -16.26 5.05 -4.93
N GLY A 96 -17.55 4.68 -4.98
CA GLY A 96 -18.02 3.29 -4.77
C GLY A 96 -18.09 2.42 -6.02
N LEU A 97 -17.99 3.01 -7.22
CA LEU A 97 -18.20 2.31 -8.49
C LEU A 97 -17.01 1.44 -8.92
N ASP A 98 -15.81 1.63 -8.34
CA ASP A 98 -14.58 0.92 -8.74
C ASP A 98 -14.01 0.01 -7.64
N SER A 99 -14.86 -0.73 -6.92
CA SER A 99 -14.41 -1.68 -5.88
C SER A 99 -13.48 -2.79 -6.40
N ASN A 100 -13.61 -3.16 -7.68
CA ASN A 100 -12.72 -4.12 -8.34
C ASN A 100 -11.38 -3.50 -8.71
N GLY A 101 -11.35 -2.28 -9.27
CA GLY A 101 -10.09 -1.56 -9.51
C GLY A 101 -9.35 -1.21 -8.22
N ARG A 102 -10.06 -0.90 -7.14
CA ARG A 102 -9.48 -0.66 -5.81
C ARG A 102 -8.69 -1.87 -5.30
N LYS A 103 -9.29 -3.06 -5.32
CA LYS A 103 -8.63 -4.29 -4.84
C LYS A 103 -7.45 -4.70 -5.73
N ASN A 104 -7.60 -4.55 -7.05
CA ASN A 104 -6.53 -4.89 -7.99
C ASN A 104 -5.32 -3.96 -7.81
N ARG A 105 -5.55 -2.67 -7.54
CA ARG A 105 -4.49 -1.70 -7.30
C ARG A 105 -3.71 -1.98 -6.01
N SER A 106 -4.39 -2.16 -4.88
CA SER A 106 -3.72 -2.49 -3.61
C SER A 106 -3.01 -3.84 -3.65
N GLY A 107 -3.60 -4.83 -4.32
CA GLY A 107 -2.99 -6.15 -4.49
C GLY A 107 -1.68 -6.07 -5.28
N LYS A 108 -1.68 -5.34 -6.40
CA LYS A 108 -0.49 -5.16 -7.22
C LYS A 108 0.64 -4.44 -6.48
N VAL A 109 0.34 -3.39 -5.74
CA VAL A 109 1.34 -2.66 -4.93
C VAL A 109 2.00 -3.59 -3.91
N MET A 110 1.22 -4.43 -3.22
CA MET A 110 1.76 -5.38 -2.24
C MET A 110 2.61 -6.48 -2.91
N GLU A 111 2.19 -6.95 -4.09
CA GLU A 111 2.95 -7.93 -4.87
C GLU A 111 4.30 -7.39 -5.34
N ASP A 112 4.34 -6.16 -5.85
CA ASP A 112 5.57 -5.51 -6.32
C ASP A 112 6.54 -5.25 -5.16
N LEU A 113 6.02 -4.81 -4.01
CA LEU A 113 6.81 -4.61 -2.79
C LEU A 113 7.43 -5.92 -2.29
N LEU A 114 6.63 -6.98 -2.22
CA LEU A 114 7.12 -8.30 -1.81
C LEU A 114 8.17 -8.84 -2.78
N GLU A 115 8.01 -8.58 -4.09
CA GLU A 115 8.98 -8.96 -5.10
C GLU A 115 10.35 -8.31 -4.88
N GLY A 116 10.38 -6.99 -4.66
CA GLY A 116 11.61 -6.24 -4.37
C GLY A 116 12.33 -6.79 -3.12
N GLN A 117 11.59 -6.98 -2.03
CA GLN A 117 12.14 -7.52 -0.78
C GLN A 117 12.69 -8.94 -0.95
N LEU A 118 11.99 -9.81 -1.65
CA LEU A 118 12.47 -11.18 -1.89
C LEU A 118 13.72 -11.20 -2.78
N ARG A 119 13.79 -10.34 -3.80
CA ARG A 119 14.99 -10.23 -4.66
C ARG A 119 16.20 -9.77 -3.85
N ALA A 120 16.05 -8.74 -3.02
CA ALA A 120 17.13 -8.26 -2.17
C ALA A 120 17.70 -9.37 -1.25
N VAL A 121 16.82 -10.17 -0.63
CA VAL A 121 17.23 -11.32 0.20
C VAL A 121 17.87 -12.41 -0.66
N ALA A 122 17.29 -12.71 -1.83
CA ALA A 122 17.80 -13.72 -2.75
C ALA A 122 19.22 -13.38 -3.24
N ASP A 123 19.45 -12.14 -3.65
CA ASP A 123 20.75 -11.67 -4.12
C ASP A 123 21.81 -11.69 -3.01
N PHE A 124 21.43 -11.33 -1.78
CA PHE A 124 22.33 -11.34 -0.64
C PHE A 124 22.78 -12.76 -0.24
N TYR A 125 21.86 -13.73 -0.24
CA TYR A 125 22.16 -15.12 0.17
C TYR A 125 22.50 -16.08 -0.99
N GLY A 126 22.36 -15.63 -2.24
CA GLY A 126 22.49 -16.49 -3.43
C GLY A 126 21.34 -17.48 -3.59
N TYR A 127 20.12 -17.09 -3.21
CA TYR A 127 18.92 -17.91 -3.32
C TYR A 127 18.16 -17.63 -4.62
N GLN A 128 17.23 -18.52 -4.96
CA GLN A 128 16.24 -18.29 -6.01
C GLN A 128 14.96 -17.74 -5.35
N THR A 129 14.20 -16.90 -6.07
CA THR A 129 12.96 -16.29 -5.56
C THR A 129 11.80 -16.47 -6.53
N MET A 130 10.58 -16.55 -6.01
CA MET A 130 9.34 -16.58 -6.78
C MET A 130 8.23 -15.87 -6.01
N THR A 131 7.56 -14.90 -6.64
CA THR A 131 6.29 -14.33 -6.15
C THR A 131 5.10 -15.13 -6.67
N GLN A 132 3.98 -15.05 -5.94
CA GLN A 132 2.76 -15.79 -6.29
C GLN A 132 3.04 -17.30 -6.51
N ALA A 133 3.90 -17.86 -5.67
CA ALA A 133 4.53 -19.14 -5.91
C ALA A 133 3.51 -20.28 -5.75
N THR A 134 3.57 -21.25 -6.65
CA THR A 134 2.69 -22.43 -6.63
C THR A 134 3.55 -23.68 -6.65
N ALA A 135 3.05 -24.77 -6.07
CA ALA A 135 3.76 -26.05 -6.07
C ALA A 135 4.11 -26.52 -7.50
N HIS A 136 3.23 -26.26 -8.46
CA HIS A 136 3.48 -26.57 -9.87
C HIS A 136 4.70 -25.82 -10.41
N ARG A 137 4.78 -24.50 -10.20
CA ARG A 137 5.91 -23.69 -10.65
C ARG A 137 7.20 -24.04 -9.93
N MET A 138 7.16 -24.26 -8.61
CA MET A 138 8.34 -24.70 -7.85
C MET A 138 8.86 -26.05 -8.36
N ARG A 139 7.97 -26.98 -8.72
CA ARG A 139 8.37 -28.26 -9.31
C ARG A 139 9.00 -28.09 -10.70
N GLN A 140 8.46 -27.21 -11.54
CA GLN A 140 8.99 -26.97 -12.89
C GLN A 140 10.32 -26.21 -12.88
N GLU A 141 10.42 -25.14 -12.08
CA GLU A 141 11.57 -24.23 -12.09
C GLU A 141 12.68 -24.69 -11.14
N TRP A 142 12.34 -25.25 -9.98
CA TRP A 142 13.32 -25.63 -8.93
C TRP A 142 13.45 -27.14 -8.71
N GLN A 143 12.62 -27.96 -9.36
CA GLN A 143 12.60 -29.41 -9.17
C GLN A 143 12.42 -29.78 -7.70
N VAL A 144 11.55 -29.02 -7.01
CA VAL A 144 11.17 -29.19 -5.61
C VAL A 144 9.73 -29.70 -5.55
N GLU A 145 9.49 -30.78 -4.80
CA GLU A 145 8.13 -31.23 -4.50
C GLU A 145 7.63 -30.58 -3.21
N VAL A 146 6.52 -29.83 -3.33
CA VAL A 146 5.83 -29.25 -2.18
C VAL A 146 4.82 -30.27 -1.65
N PRO A 147 4.73 -30.50 -0.33
CA PRO A 147 3.81 -31.45 0.28
C PRO A 147 2.35 -31.30 -0.20
N VAL A 148 1.63 -32.43 -0.29
CA VAL A 148 0.31 -32.52 -0.93
C VAL A 148 -0.74 -31.60 -0.29
N ASP A 149 -0.70 -31.44 1.04
CA ASP A 149 -1.59 -30.54 1.79
C ASP A 149 -1.38 -29.05 1.48
N LYS A 150 -0.22 -28.74 0.87
CA LYS A 150 0.20 -27.41 0.43
C LYS A 150 0.24 -27.26 -1.10
N SER A 151 0.11 -28.36 -1.84
CA SER A 151 0.27 -28.37 -3.30
C SER A 151 -0.79 -27.57 -4.05
N GLU A 152 -2.00 -27.47 -3.50
CA GLU A 152 -3.09 -26.63 -4.03
C GLU A 152 -2.98 -25.16 -3.60
N ARG A 153 -2.00 -24.81 -2.75
CA ARG A 153 -1.88 -23.46 -2.19
C ARG A 153 -1.03 -22.57 -3.09
N LYS A 154 -1.45 -21.31 -3.17
CA LYS A 154 -0.68 -20.20 -3.73
C LYS A 154 -0.04 -19.44 -2.57
N PHE A 155 1.29 -19.38 -2.57
CA PHE A 155 2.07 -18.61 -1.61
C PHE A 155 2.26 -17.19 -2.11
N ASP A 156 2.36 -16.23 -1.20
CA ASP A 156 2.60 -14.83 -1.57
C ASP A 156 4.02 -14.69 -2.16
N GLY A 157 5.00 -15.39 -1.57
CA GLY A 157 6.35 -15.51 -2.09
C GLY A 157 7.12 -16.71 -1.55
N ALA A 158 8.26 -17.02 -2.19
CA ALA A 158 9.14 -18.11 -1.79
C ALA A 158 10.61 -17.83 -2.12
N LEU A 159 11.51 -18.32 -1.26
CA LEU A 159 12.95 -18.36 -1.46
C LEU A 159 13.44 -19.80 -1.43
N PHE A 160 14.40 -20.12 -2.29
CA PHE A 160 14.97 -21.46 -2.37
C PHE A 160 16.50 -21.43 -2.33
N ASP A 161 17.04 -22.12 -1.32
CA ASP A 161 18.47 -22.41 -1.18
C ASP A 161 18.76 -23.74 -1.87
N SER A 162 19.35 -23.66 -3.07
CA SER A 162 19.69 -24.83 -3.89
C SER A 162 20.82 -25.68 -3.29
N HIS A 163 21.70 -25.08 -2.47
CA HIS A 163 22.82 -25.78 -1.84
C HIS A 163 22.39 -26.62 -0.65
N LYS A 164 21.50 -26.07 0.19
CA LYS A 164 21.00 -26.76 1.40
C LYS A 164 19.66 -27.47 1.18
N ARG A 165 19.08 -27.36 -0.02
CA ARG A 165 17.73 -27.83 -0.37
C ARG A 165 16.72 -27.36 0.67
N ARG A 166 16.66 -26.05 0.89
CA ARG A 166 15.71 -25.43 1.84
C ARG A 166 14.77 -24.49 1.12
N LEU A 167 13.48 -24.66 1.38
CA LEU A 167 12.42 -23.80 0.89
C LEU A 167 11.93 -22.92 2.04
N PHE A 168 11.87 -21.63 1.79
CA PHE A 168 11.24 -20.64 2.65
C PHE A 168 10.01 -20.15 1.88
N SER A 169 8.82 -20.21 2.48
CA SER A 169 7.60 -19.74 1.83
C SER A 169 6.83 -18.83 2.78
N SER A 170 6.28 -17.74 2.24
CA SER A 170 5.45 -16.82 3.01
C SER A 170 3.97 -17.14 2.78
N LYS A 171 3.23 -17.13 3.89
CA LYS A 171 1.77 -17.18 3.90
C LYS A 171 1.30 -16.11 4.86
N GLN A 172 0.54 -15.13 4.36
CA GLN A 172 0.07 -14.03 5.21
C GLN A 172 1.27 -13.36 5.92
N THR A 173 1.25 -13.24 7.26
CA THR A 173 2.30 -12.62 8.08
C THR A 173 3.34 -13.63 8.60
N THR A 174 3.36 -14.88 8.12
CA THR A 174 4.25 -15.93 8.64
C THR A 174 5.14 -16.51 7.56
N MET A 175 6.43 -16.64 7.86
CA MET A 175 7.39 -17.40 7.08
C MET A 175 7.50 -18.84 7.61
N GLU A 176 7.37 -19.80 6.71
CA GLU A 176 7.57 -21.21 6.98
C GLU A 176 8.87 -21.69 6.32
N VAL A 177 9.63 -22.54 7.01
CA VAL A 177 10.93 -23.06 6.53
C VAL A 177 10.90 -24.57 6.51
N GLU A 178 11.26 -25.16 5.37
CA GLU A 178 11.20 -26.60 5.15
C GLU A 178 12.48 -27.11 4.48
N ALA A 179 12.93 -28.30 4.90
CA ALA A 179 13.88 -29.07 4.12
C ALA A 179 13.11 -29.78 3.01
N VAL A 180 13.55 -29.62 1.77
CA VAL A 180 12.90 -30.21 0.60
C VAL A 180 13.80 -31.29 0.01
N ASN A 181 13.15 -32.32 -0.56
CA ASN A 181 13.85 -33.40 -1.25
C ASN A 181 14.46 -32.87 -2.54
#